data_AF-A0AAV1QNJ5-F1
#
_entry.id   AF-A0AAV1QNJ5-F1
#
_cell.length_a   1.000
_cell.length_b   1.000
_cell.length_c   1.000
_cell.angle_alpha   90.00
_cell.angle_beta   90.00
_cell.angle_gamma   90.00
#
_symmetry.space_group_name_H-M   'P 1'
#
loop_
_entity.id
_entity.type
_entity.pdbx_description
1 polymer ?
#
loop_
_entity_poly.entity_id
_entity_poly.type
_entity_poly.pdbx_seq_one_letter_code
_entity_poly.pdbx_strand_id
1 'polypeptide(L)'
;GAPELSQETFRAIKPGLSAYADDPQKCSSGIAELLEEAQRSVPSPLWTRTPVVLKATAGLRLLPGEKAQLLLDTVKQLFIESPFLSTEDSVSIMDGTDEGISAWITVNFLTGGLHQSDSPTVGMLDLGGGSTQITFSPQDEKTIQTSPIEFIRSFQMFNNTHTVYTHSYLGLGLMSARLSVLGGVEALPLGGSTQLVSPCLAPEYSGSWEHADVLYTVRGQKVNRCMMRVVLRWRSFSTGKCLKLRRLQTLNSTLSHIIMIEL
;
A
#
# COMPACT_ATOMS: atom_id res chain seq x y z
N GLY A 1 -25.78 5.78 -17.37
CA GLY A 1 -24.95 6.77 -16.64
C GLY A 1 -23.65 6.09 -16.25
N ALA A 2 -22.68 6.87 -15.78
CA ALA A 2 -21.53 6.28 -15.07
C ALA A 2 -22.03 5.53 -13.83
N PRO A 3 -21.38 4.43 -13.42
CA PRO A 3 -21.74 3.74 -12.19
C PRO A 3 -21.51 4.67 -10.99
N GLU A 4 -22.29 4.48 -9.94
CA GLU A 4 -22.18 5.22 -8.68
C GLU A 4 -22.08 4.23 -7.52
N LEU A 5 -21.40 4.62 -6.43
CA LEU A 5 -21.35 3.82 -5.22
C LEU A 5 -22.72 3.81 -4.54
N SER A 6 -23.36 2.65 -4.48
CA SER A 6 -24.67 2.51 -3.83
C SER A 6 -24.56 2.36 -2.31
N GLN A 7 -23.66 1.51 -1.84
CA GLN A 7 -23.45 1.21 -0.42
C GLN A 7 -22.04 0.66 -0.21
N GLU A 8 -21.46 0.96 0.95
CA GLU A 8 -20.24 0.32 1.45
C GLU A 8 -20.45 -0.23 2.87
N THR A 9 -19.67 -1.23 3.24
CA THR A 9 -19.55 -1.70 4.63
C THR A 9 -18.08 -1.84 4.94
N PHE A 10 -17.64 -1.20 6.01
CA PHE A 10 -16.23 -1.10 6.37
C PHE A 10 -15.98 -1.69 7.75
N ARG A 11 -15.04 -2.62 7.83
CA ARG A 11 -14.54 -3.20 9.08
C ARG A 11 -13.04 -3.38 8.97
N ALA A 12 -12.32 -2.91 9.98
CA ALA A 12 -10.88 -3.09 10.10
C ALA A 12 -10.55 -3.79 11.42
N ILE A 13 -9.50 -4.61 11.40
CA ILE A 13 -8.97 -5.31 12.57
C ILE A 13 -7.50 -4.94 12.79
N LYS A 14 -7.00 -5.18 14.00
CA LYS A 14 -5.58 -5.02 14.35
C LYS A 14 -5.11 -6.23 15.15
N PRO A 15 -3.83 -6.63 15.05
CA PRO A 15 -2.80 -6.06 14.16
C PRO A 15 -2.98 -6.50 12.69
N GLY A 16 -2.29 -5.81 11.78
CA GLY A 16 -2.27 -6.14 10.35
C GLY A 16 -1.49 -7.43 10.03
N LEU A 17 -1.59 -7.90 8.78
CA LEU A 17 -1.14 -9.25 8.40
C LEU A 17 0.36 -9.51 8.66
N SER A 18 1.20 -8.49 8.52
CA SER A 18 2.65 -8.60 8.74
C SER A 18 3.04 -8.98 10.18
N ALA A 19 2.18 -8.71 11.17
CA ALA A 19 2.45 -9.08 12.56
C ALA A 19 2.39 -10.59 12.81
N TYR A 20 1.85 -11.36 11.86
CA TYR A 20 1.76 -12.81 11.91
C TYR A 20 2.85 -13.50 11.08
N ALA A 21 3.89 -12.78 10.66
CA ALA A 21 4.93 -13.30 9.77
C ALA A 21 5.67 -14.53 10.32
N ASP A 22 5.75 -14.68 11.64
CA ASP A 22 6.37 -15.83 12.31
C ASP A 22 5.40 -16.97 12.61
N ASP A 23 4.08 -16.72 12.55
CA ASP A 23 3.05 -17.71 12.79
C ASP A 23 1.81 -17.42 11.91
N PRO A 24 1.86 -17.77 10.61
CA PRO A 24 0.82 -17.42 9.65
C PRO A 24 -0.59 -17.88 10.04
N GLN A 25 -0.71 -19.01 10.76
CA GLN A 25 -2.01 -19.55 11.17
C GLN A 25 -2.77 -18.64 12.13
N LYS A 26 -2.08 -17.76 12.87
CA LYS A 26 -2.74 -16.80 13.76
C LYS A 26 -3.58 -15.76 13.01
N CYS A 27 -3.29 -15.48 11.73
CA CYS A 27 -4.07 -14.51 10.95
C CYS A 27 -5.47 -15.04 10.59
N SER A 28 -5.68 -16.36 10.62
CA SER A 28 -6.89 -17.00 10.12
C SER A 28 -8.16 -16.55 10.83
N SER A 29 -8.08 -16.36 12.16
CA SER A 29 -9.23 -15.90 12.95
C SER A 29 -9.69 -14.49 12.54
N GLY A 30 -8.75 -13.56 12.32
CA GLY A 30 -9.06 -12.21 11.87
C GLY A 30 -9.62 -12.16 10.45
N ILE A 31 -9.05 -12.95 9.53
CA ILE A 31 -9.56 -13.06 8.15
C ILE A 31 -10.97 -13.64 8.15
N ALA A 32 -11.23 -14.69 8.93
CA ALA A 32 -12.55 -15.29 9.07
C ALA A 32 -13.58 -14.29 9.61
N GLU A 33 -13.22 -13.47 10.61
CA GLU A 33 -14.09 -12.41 11.12
C GLU A 33 -14.50 -11.41 10.01
N LEU A 34 -13.57 -11.02 9.15
CA LEU A 34 -13.85 -10.12 8.02
C LEU A 34 -14.71 -10.77 6.94
N LEU A 35 -14.47 -12.05 6.64
CA LEU A 35 -15.30 -12.83 5.71
C LEU A 35 -16.73 -13.02 6.24
N GLU A 36 -16.90 -13.20 7.55
CA GLU A 36 -18.23 -13.25 8.18
C GLU A 36 -18.96 -11.90 8.07
N GLU A 37 -18.27 -10.78 8.29
CA GLU A 37 -18.86 -9.45 8.15
C GLU A 37 -19.31 -9.19 6.70
N ALA A 38 -18.51 -9.64 5.73
CA ALA A 38 -18.88 -9.60 4.33
C ALA A 38 -20.12 -10.47 4.02
N GLN A 39 -20.23 -11.66 4.62
CA GLN A 39 -21.41 -12.53 4.49
C GLN A 39 -22.69 -11.90 5.08
N ARG A 40 -22.57 -11.14 6.17
CA ARG A 40 -23.70 -10.38 6.74
C ARG A 40 -24.17 -9.26 5.82
N SER A 41 -23.25 -8.68 5.05
CA SER A 41 -23.50 -7.51 4.20
C SER A 41 -23.99 -7.88 2.79
N VAL A 42 -23.45 -8.96 2.22
CA VAL A 42 -23.81 -9.41 0.87
C VAL A 42 -24.94 -10.44 0.94
N PRO A 43 -26.04 -10.28 0.20
CA PRO A 43 -27.11 -11.28 0.14
C PRO A 43 -26.61 -12.66 -0.31
N SER A 44 -27.05 -13.73 0.37
CA SER A 44 -26.57 -15.10 0.10
C SER A 44 -26.68 -15.59 -1.35
N PRO A 45 -27.70 -15.22 -2.16
CA PRO A 45 -27.74 -15.62 -3.57
C PRO A 45 -26.63 -15.02 -4.43
N LEU A 46 -25.93 -13.98 -3.94
CA LEU A 46 -24.87 -13.29 -4.66
C LEU A 46 -23.46 -13.77 -4.27
N TRP A 47 -23.29 -14.56 -3.20
CA TRP A 47 -21.98 -14.94 -2.66
C TRP A 47 -21.07 -15.55 -3.74
N THR A 48 -21.55 -16.56 -4.46
CA THR A 48 -20.76 -17.27 -5.49
C THR A 48 -20.38 -16.42 -6.71
N ARG A 49 -20.96 -15.23 -6.85
CA ARG A 49 -20.70 -14.27 -7.93
C ARG A 49 -19.98 -13.01 -7.47
N THR A 50 -19.78 -12.85 -6.16
CA THR A 50 -19.16 -11.68 -5.55
C THR A 50 -17.66 -11.97 -5.38
N PRO A 51 -16.78 -11.28 -6.11
CA PRO A 51 -15.34 -11.46 -5.96
C PRO A 51 -14.88 -11.03 -4.56
N VAL A 52 -14.07 -11.88 -3.93
CA VAL A 52 -13.33 -11.53 -2.72
C VAL A 52 -11.85 -11.35 -3.07
N VAL A 53 -11.27 -10.23 -2.61
CA VAL A 53 -9.91 -9.85 -2.95
C VAL A 53 -9.19 -9.31 -1.71
N LEU A 54 -7.96 -9.77 -1.48
CA LEU A 54 -7.00 -9.23 -0.53
C LEU A 54 -5.75 -8.78 -1.27
N LYS A 55 -5.38 -7.52 -1.08
CA LYS A 55 -4.21 -6.90 -1.70
C LYS A 55 -3.29 -6.35 -0.62
N ALA A 56 -2.25 -7.11 -0.28
CA ALA A 56 -1.29 -6.70 0.73
C ALA A 56 -0.35 -5.60 0.19
N THR A 57 -0.02 -4.62 1.03
CA THR A 57 0.80 -3.45 0.64
C THR A 57 2.25 -3.57 1.15
N ALA A 58 2.93 -2.44 1.33
CA ALA A 58 4.36 -2.37 1.65
C ALA A 58 4.78 -3.19 2.88
N GLY A 59 3.92 -3.35 3.88
CA GLY A 59 4.23 -4.14 5.09
C GLY A 59 4.64 -5.58 4.77
N LEU A 60 3.93 -6.25 3.86
CA LEU A 60 4.31 -7.60 3.42
C LEU A 60 5.49 -7.59 2.43
N ARG A 61 5.63 -6.55 1.60
CA ARG A 61 6.77 -6.41 0.67
C ARG A 61 8.13 -6.39 1.38
N LEU A 62 8.15 -5.91 2.63
CA LEU A 62 9.37 -5.76 3.44
C LEU A 62 9.72 -7.01 4.25
N LEU A 63 8.86 -8.05 4.26
CA LEU A 63 9.15 -9.28 5.00
C LEU A 63 10.26 -10.10 4.31
N PRO A 64 11.20 -10.68 5.08
CA PRO A 64 12.28 -11.49 4.52
C PRO A 64 11.83 -12.92 4.18
N GLY A 65 12.50 -13.52 3.19
CA GLY A 65 12.34 -14.94 2.86
C GLY A 65 10.94 -15.30 2.36
N GLU A 66 10.45 -16.46 2.77
CA GLU A 66 9.15 -17.02 2.33
C GLU A 66 7.97 -16.60 3.21
N LYS A 67 8.20 -15.78 4.25
CA LYS A 67 7.17 -15.43 5.25
C LYS A 67 5.93 -14.79 4.62
N ALA A 68 6.13 -13.87 3.68
CA ALA A 68 5.03 -13.23 2.97
C ALA A 68 4.22 -14.26 2.16
N GLN A 69 4.88 -15.19 1.48
CA GLN A 69 4.20 -16.22 0.68
C GLN A 69 3.38 -17.15 1.57
N LEU A 70 3.93 -17.61 2.70
CA LEU A 70 3.22 -18.47 3.65
C LEU A 70 1.96 -17.79 4.23
N LEU A 71 2.03 -16.48 4.49
CA LEU A 71 0.86 -15.69 4.89
C LEU A 71 -0.19 -15.63 3.78
N LEU A 72 0.21 -15.31 2.55
CA LEU A 72 -0.72 -15.24 1.41
C LEU A 72 -1.38 -16.60 1.15
N ASP A 73 -0.63 -17.70 1.23
CA ASP A 73 -1.16 -19.04 1.01
C ASP A 73 -2.17 -19.45 2.09
N THR A 74 -1.92 -19.05 3.34
CA THR A 74 -2.89 -19.22 4.44
C THR A 74 -4.19 -18.47 4.15
N VAL A 75 -4.11 -17.22 3.69
CA VAL A 75 -5.28 -16.42 3.31
C VAL A 75 -6.01 -17.02 2.09
N LYS A 76 -5.27 -17.48 1.07
CA LYS A 76 -5.86 -18.14 -0.11
C LYS A 76 -6.71 -19.34 0.29
N GLN A 77 -6.23 -20.15 1.23
CA GLN A 77 -6.97 -21.30 1.69
C GLN A 77 -8.30 -20.89 2.34
N LEU A 78 -8.30 -19.84 3.16
CA LEU A 78 -9.53 -19.31 3.77
C LEU A 78 -10.50 -18.74 2.73
N PHE A 79 -9.99 -18.13 1.67
CA PHE A 79 -10.82 -17.62 0.58
C PHE A 79 -11.47 -18.76 -0.22
N ILE A 80 -10.74 -19.86 -0.47
CA ILE A 80 -11.25 -21.08 -1.11
C ILE A 80 -12.35 -21.74 -0.26
N GLU A 81 -12.21 -21.72 1.06
CA GLU A 81 -13.21 -22.26 2.00
C GLU A 81 -14.42 -21.34 2.16
N SER A 82 -14.32 -20.07 1.76
CA SER A 82 -15.42 -19.10 1.81
C SER A 82 -16.43 -19.30 0.66
N PRO A 83 -17.68 -18.84 0.82
CA PRO A 83 -18.69 -18.95 -0.25
C PRO A 83 -18.50 -17.93 -1.40
N PHE A 84 -17.51 -17.04 -1.29
CA PHE A 84 -17.26 -15.98 -2.26
C PHE A 84 -16.46 -16.46 -3.47
N LEU A 85 -16.54 -15.72 -4.57
CA LEU A 85 -15.75 -16.00 -5.76
C LEU A 85 -14.28 -15.64 -5.50
N SER A 86 -13.41 -16.64 -5.42
CA SER A 86 -11.96 -16.47 -5.32
C SER A 86 -11.26 -17.05 -6.54
N THR A 87 -10.27 -16.33 -7.07
CA THR A 87 -9.39 -16.78 -8.16
C THR A 87 -7.93 -16.80 -7.69
N GLU A 88 -6.99 -17.24 -8.54
CA GLU A 88 -5.56 -17.26 -8.20
C GLU A 88 -5.02 -15.86 -7.84
N ASP A 89 -5.57 -14.82 -8.48
CA ASP A 89 -5.19 -13.42 -8.27
C ASP A 89 -5.94 -12.74 -7.11
N SER A 90 -6.89 -13.43 -6.47
CA SER A 90 -7.67 -12.85 -5.36
C SER A 90 -6.80 -12.45 -4.18
N VAL A 91 -5.68 -13.14 -3.95
CA VAL A 91 -4.79 -12.86 -2.82
C VAL A 91 -3.39 -12.66 -3.36
N SER A 92 -2.92 -11.41 -3.30
CA SER A 92 -1.59 -11.06 -3.79
C SER A 92 -1.01 -9.88 -3.03
N ILE A 93 0.29 -9.69 -3.14
CA ILE A 93 0.90 -8.40 -2.84
C ILE A 93 0.62 -7.47 -4.02
N MET A 94 0.06 -6.30 -3.73
CA MET A 94 -0.14 -5.25 -4.74
C MET A 94 1.21 -4.64 -5.08
N ASP A 95 1.44 -4.19 -6.32
CA ASP A 95 2.58 -3.31 -6.61
C ASP A 95 2.29 -1.89 -6.11
N GLY A 96 3.32 -1.13 -5.73
CA GLY A 96 3.11 0.24 -5.25
C GLY A 96 2.52 1.17 -6.32
N THR A 97 2.78 0.89 -7.60
CA THR A 97 2.19 1.61 -8.73
C THR A 97 0.69 1.35 -8.84
N ASP A 98 0.28 0.09 -8.67
CA ASP A 98 -1.13 -0.34 -8.74
C ASP A 98 -1.93 0.18 -7.54
N GLU A 99 -1.30 0.23 -6.37
CA GLU A 99 -1.83 0.89 -5.16
C GLU A 99 -2.12 2.37 -5.45
N GLY A 100 -1.16 3.06 -6.07
CA GLY A 100 -1.32 4.44 -6.51
C GLY A 100 -2.47 4.65 -7.50
N ILE A 101 -2.54 3.80 -8.53
CA ILE A 101 -3.61 3.87 -9.55
C ILE A 101 -4.97 3.58 -8.91
N SER A 102 -5.06 2.57 -8.05
CA SER A 102 -6.32 2.17 -7.39
C SER A 102 -6.86 3.28 -6.48
N ALA A 103 -5.99 3.90 -5.69
CA ALA A 103 -6.37 5.06 -4.87
C ALA A 103 -6.80 6.26 -5.72
N TRP A 104 -6.09 6.53 -6.83
CA TRP A 104 -6.46 7.61 -7.76
C TRP A 104 -7.81 7.36 -8.44
N ILE A 105 -8.08 6.12 -8.88
CA ILE A 105 -9.38 5.71 -9.44
C ILE A 105 -10.46 5.91 -8.38
N THR A 106 -10.22 5.48 -7.14
CA THR A 106 -11.19 5.61 -6.03
C THR A 106 -11.58 7.06 -5.81
N VAL A 107 -10.60 7.95 -5.65
CA VAL A 107 -10.88 9.37 -5.43
C VAL A 107 -11.65 9.97 -6.62
N ASN A 108 -11.20 9.73 -7.85
CA ASN A 108 -11.83 10.31 -9.03
C ASN A 108 -13.18 9.67 -9.38
N PHE A 109 -13.43 8.45 -8.96
CA PHE A 109 -14.75 7.83 -9.02
C PHE A 109 -15.70 8.54 -8.06
N LEU A 110 -15.31 8.68 -6.79
CA LEU A 110 -16.14 9.31 -5.75
C LEU A 110 -16.37 10.82 -5.99
N THR A 111 -15.42 11.52 -6.61
CA THR A 111 -15.57 12.94 -6.96
C THR A 111 -16.15 13.17 -8.35
N GLY A 112 -16.54 12.12 -9.09
CA GLY A 112 -17.12 12.21 -10.43
C GLY A 112 -16.16 12.57 -11.56
N GLY A 113 -14.85 12.64 -11.29
CA GLY A 113 -13.80 12.91 -12.27
C GLY A 113 -13.67 11.84 -13.37
N LEU A 114 -14.25 10.65 -13.15
CA LEU A 114 -14.27 9.56 -14.15
C LEU A 114 -15.59 9.45 -14.93
N HIS A 115 -16.60 10.30 -14.66
CA HIS A 115 -17.94 10.15 -15.23
C HIS A 115 -18.05 10.60 -16.69
N GLN A 116 -17.21 11.54 -17.12
CA GLN A 116 -17.17 12.06 -18.48
C GLN A 116 -15.72 12.25 -18.93
N SER A 117 -15.46 12.17 -20.23
CA SER A 117 -14.11 12.24 -20.81
C SER A 117 -13.33 13.50 -20.42
N ASP A 118 -14.05 14.61 -20.28
CA ASP A 118 -13.45 15.94 -20.09
C ASP A 118 -13.57 16.44 -18.65
N SER A 119 -14.00 15.57 -17.72
CA SER A 119 -14.10 15.94 -16.31
C SER A 119 -12.70 16.14 -15.72
N PRO A 120 -12.46 17.24 -15.00
CA PRO A 120 -11.18 17.44 -14.34
C PRO A 120 -10.97 16.37 -13.29
N THR A 121 -9.80 15.74 -13.32
CA THR A 121 -9.38 14.78 -12.30
C THR A 121 -8.54 15.46 -11.23
N VAL A 122 -8.57 14.91 -10.02
CA VAL A 122 -7.70 15.33 -8.92
C VAL A 122 -6.51 14.39 -8.80
N GLY A 123 -5.38 14.93 -8.33
CA GLY A 123 -4.24 14.13 -7.91
C GLY A 123 -4.51 13.43 -6.59
N MET A 124 -3.79 12.33 -6.37
CA MET A 124 -3.87 11.51 -5.17
C MET A 124 -2.48 11.41 -4.54
N LEU A 125 -2.43 11.58 -3.22
CA LEU A 125 -1.26 11.33 -2.38
C LEU A 125 -1.67 10.34 -1.29
N ASP A 126 -0.91 9.26 -1.16
CA ASP A 126 -1.11 8.26 -0.11
C ASP A 126 0.16 8.14 0.75
N LEU A 127 0.00 8.12 2.06
CA LEU A 127 1.08 7.99 3.05
C LEU A 127 0.80 6.78 3.92
N GLY A 128 1.20 5.61 3.42
CA GLY A 128 1.17 4.36 4.16
C GLY A 128 2.26 4.26 5.22
N GLY A 129 2.30 3.12 5.91
CA GLY A 129 3.33 2.84 6.92
C GLY A 129 4.74 2.66 6.33
N GLY A 130 4.83 1.93 5.20
CA GLY A 130 6.09 1.55 4.55
C GLY A 130 6.42 2.29 3.26
N SER A 131 5.44 2.90 2.59
CA SER A 131 5.64 3.66 1.35
C SER A 131 4.76 4.92 1.31
N THR A 132 5.07 5.81 0.37
CA THR A 132 4.19 6.90 -0.02
C THR A 132 4.01 6.90 -1.53
N GLN A 133 2.81 7.17 -1.99
CA GLN A 133 2.42 7.10 -3.39
C GLN A 133 1.91 8.46 -3.84
N ILE A 134 2.21 8.78 -5.10
CA ILE A 134 1.67 9.94 -5.79
C ILE A 134 1.09 9.46 -7.11
N THR A 135 -0.12 9.89 -7.46
CA THR A 135 -0.72 9.59 -8.76
C THR A 135 -1.56 10.76 -9.26
N PHE A 136 -1.38 11.19 -10.50
CA PHE A 136 -2.14 12.28 -11.11
C PHE A 136 -2.16 12.19 -12.63
N SER A 137 -3.17 12.79 -13.28
CA SER A 137 -3.19 12.97 -14.74
C SER A 137 -2.31 14.17 -15.14
N PRO A 138 -1.21 13.97 -15.87
CA PRO A 138 -0.35 15.08 -16.32
C PRO A 138 -1.10 15.97 -17.32
N GLN A 139 -1.03 17.29 -17.13
CA GLN A 139 -1.64 18.28 -18.03
C GLN A 139 -0.68 18.78 -19.12
N ASP A 140 0.63 18.77 -18.82
CA ASP A 140 1.68 19.18 -19.75
C ASP A 140 2.31 17.94 -20.40
N GLU A 141 2.30 17.90 -21.74
CA GLU A 141 2.91 16.83 -22.54
C GLU A 141 4.40 16.67 -22.21
N LYS A 142 5.10 17.76 -21.85
CA LYS A 142 6.49 17.70 -21.41
C LYS A 142 6.66 16.82 -20.18
N THR A 143 5.70 16.79 -19.26
CA THR A 143 5.75 15.90 -18.08
C THR A 143 5.72 14.44 -18.53
N ILE A 144 4.89 14.09 -19.52
CA ILE A 144 4.81 12.74 -20.07
C ILE A 144 6.12 12.36 -20.76
N GLN A 145 6.69 13.27 -21.55
CA GLN A 145 7.91 13.01 -22.33
C GLN A 145 9.18 12.95 -21.48
N THR A 146 9.24 13.70 -20.37
CA THR A 146 10.45 13.81 -19.52
C THR A 146 10.42 12.91 -18.30
N SER A 147 9.26 12.35 -17.93
CA SER A 147 9.16 11.37 -16.85
C SER A 147 9.72 10.02 -17.26
N PRO A 148 10.27 9.22 -16.33
CA PRO A 148 10.58 7.82 -16.58
C PRO A 148 9.36 7.07 -17.11
N ILE A 149 9.55 6.25 -18.15
CA ILE A 149 8.46 5.53 -18.82
C ILE A 149 7.71 4.59 -17.87
N GLU A 150 8.42 4.08 -16.86
CA GLU A 150 7.87 3.26 -15.79
C GLU A 150 6.92 4.02 -14.86
N PHE A 151 6.87 5.35 -14.88
CA PHE A 151 5.93 6.12 -14.05
C PHE A 151 4.70 6.59 -14.82
N ILE A 152 4.72 6.50 -16.15
CA ILE A 152 3.55 6.78 -16.97
C ILE A 152 2.77 5.49 -17.19
N ARG A 153 1.49 5.48 -16.81
CA ARG A 153 0.59 4.35 -16.99
C ARG A 153 -0.66 4.79 -17.70
N SER A 154 -1.07 3.97 -18.66
CA SER A 154 -2.33 4.15 -19.38
C SER A 154 -3.22 2.94 -19.17
N PHE A 155 -4.48 3.17 -18.85
CA PHE A 155 -5.48 2.14 -18.68
C PHE A 155 -6.84 2.63 -19.18
N GLN A 156 -7.74 1.69 -19.48
CA GLN A 156 -9.07 2.00 -19.97
C GLN A 156 -10.08 1.84 -18.83
N MET A 157 -10.88 2.87 -18.59
CA MET A 157 -11.95 2.86 -17.59
C MET A 157 -13.16 3.65 -18.11
N PHE A 158 -14.36 3.09 -17.98
CA PHE A 158 -15.61 3.71 -18.46
C PHE A 158 -15.56 4.23 -19.90
N ASN A 159 -14.98 3.44 -20.81
CA ASN A 159 -14.75 3.77 -22.23
C ASN A 159 -13.78 4.95 -22.50
N ASN A 160 -13.08 5.45 -21.48
CA ASN A 160 -12.05 6.46 -21.62
C ASN A 160 -10.67 5.84 -21.35
N THR A 161 -9.66 6.32 -22.08
CA THR A 161 -8.26 6.00 -21.78
C THR A 161 -7.72 7.07 -20.84
N HIS A 162 -7.29 6.67 -19.65
CA HIS A 162 -6.65 7.56 -18.69
C HIS A 162 -5.14 7.33 -18.72
N THR A 163 -4.39 8.40 -18.89
CA THR A 163 -2.93 8.40 -18.75
C THR A 163 -2.57 9.14 -17.47
N VAL A 164 -1.87 8.46 -16.56
CA VAL A 164 -1.47 8.98 -15.25
C VAL A 164 0.03 8.86 -15.05
N TYR A 165 0.60 9.83 -14.35
CA TYR A 165 1.86 9.66 -13.64
C TYR A 165 1.54 8.95 -12.33
N THR A 166 2.28 7.90 -12.00
CA THR A 166 2.19 7.18 -10.73
C THR A 166 3.57 6.75 -10.27
N HIS A 167 3.86 6.95 -8.99
CA HIS A 167 5.09 6.49 -8.38
C HIS A 167 4.89 6.13 -6.92
N SER A 168 5.57 5.07 -6.48
CA SER A 168 5.59 4.60 -5.10
C SER A 168 7.01 4.66 -4.54
N TYR A 169 7.21 5.49 -3.53
CA TYR A 169 8.46 5.60 -2.81
C TYR A 169 8.50 4.64 -1.62
N LEU A 170 9.02 3.43 -1.84
CA LEU A 170 9.21 2.45 -0.78
C LEU A 170 10.25 2.93 0.25
N GLY A 171 10.00 2.70 1.54
CA GLY A 171 10.81 3.18 2.66
C GLY A 171 10.55 4.64 3.06
N LEU A 172 9.69 5.35 2.31
CA LEU A 172 9.26 6.72 2.62
C LEU A 172 7.84 6.80 3.18
N GLY A 173 7.27 5.67 3.63
CA GLY A 173 6.06 5.67 4.46
C GLY A 173 6.30 6.22 5.85
N LEU A 174 5.24 6.54 6.59
CA LEU A 174 5.31 7.22 7.88
C LEU A 174 6.23 6.51 8.89
N MET A 175 6.12 5.20 9.02
CA MET A 175 6.87 4.42 10.01
C MET A 175 8.30 4.15 9.54
N SER A 176 8.50 3.81 8.27
CA SER A 176 9.82 3.64 7.67
C SER A 176 10.64 4.94 7.67
N ALA A 177 10.00 6.07 7.33
CA ALA A 177 10.61 7.39 7.39
C ALA A 177 10.96 7.77 8.83
N ARG A 178 10.09 7.48 9.80
CA ARG A 178 10.38 7.66 11.23
C ARG A 178 11.62 6.89 11.66
N LEU A 179 11.72 5.59 11.34
CA LEU A 179 12.91 4.78 11.65
C LEU A 179 14.19 5.43 11.09
N SER A 180 14.14 5.77 9.81
CA SER A 180 15.20 6.47 9.06
C SER A 180 15.66 7.79 9.71
N VAL A 181 14.70 8.64 10.05
CA VAL A 181 14.95 9.95 10.69
C VAL A 181 15.52 9.78 12.09
N LEU A 182 15.08 8.75 12.81
CA LEU A 182 15.55 8.44 14.16
C LEU A 182 16.97 7.89 14.20
N GLY A 183 17.52 7.40 13.09
CA GLY A 183 18.86 6.79 13.07
C GLY A 183 18.89 5.35 12.62
N GLY A 184 17.73 4.71 12.49
CA GLY A 184 17.61 3.30 12.15
C GLY A 184 17.77 3.02 10.66
N VAL A 185 17.95 1.73 10.37
CA VAL A 185 18.02 1.17 9.02
C VAL A 185 17.10 -0.04 8.99
N GLU A 186 16.28 -0.17 7.95
CA GLU A 186 15.46 -1.37 7.74
C GLU A 186 16.36 -2.60 7.51
N ALA A 187 15.95 -3.77 8.02
CA ALA A 187 16.67 -5.04 7.87
C ALA A 187 18.08 -5.13 8.52
N LEU A 188 18.35 -4.40 9.61
CA LEU A 188 19.53 -4.69 10.44
C LEU A 188 19.48 -6.13 10.99
N PRO A 189 20.55 -6.94 10.86
CA PRO A 189 20.62 -8.24 11.51
C PRO A 189 20.47 -8.10 13.03
N LEU A 190 19.89 -9.12 13.67
CA LEU A 190 20.02 -9.38 15.09
C LEU A 190 21.46 -9.10 15.55
N GLY A 191 21.68 -8.00 16.27
CA GLY A 191 23.02 -7.54 16.69
C GLY A 191 23.34 -6.05 16.47
N GLY A 192 22.48 -5.28 15.81
CA GLY A 192 22.60 -3.82 15.75
C GLY A 192 22.29 -3.13 17.09
N SER A 193 22.88 -1.95 17.35
CA SER A 193 22.52 -1.14 18.51
C SER A 193 21.04 -0.73 18.44
N THR A 194 20.24 -1.11 19.44
CA THR A 194 18.86 -0.67 19.62
C THR A 194 18.75 0.77 20.13
N GLN A 195 19.88 1.44 20.38
CA GLN A 195 19.92 2.87 20.68
C GLN A 195 19.95 3.70 19.41
N LEU A 196 18.96 4.59 19.29
CA LEU A 196 18.80 5.55 18.20
C LEU A 196 18.92 6.98 18.75
N VAL A 197 19.80 7.79 18.15
CA VAL A 197 19.99 9.20 18.54
C VAL A 197 19.61 10.08 17.36
N SER A 198 18.66 10.99 17.57
CA SER A 198 18.12 11.82 16.49
C SER A 198 18.16 13.32 16.81
N PRO A 199 18.57 14.17 15.85
CA PRO A 199 18.45 15.62 15.96
C PRO A 199 16.99 16.11 15.79
N CYS A 200 16.05 15.19 15.51
CA CYS A 200 14.62 15.47 15.43
C CYS A 200 13.86 15.30 16.75
N LEU A 201 14.56 14.93 17.83
CA LEU A 201 14.00 14.83 19.17
C LEU A 201 14.67 15.86 20.08
N ALA A 202 13.94 16.37 21.07
CA ALA A 202 14.44 17.35 22.02
C ALA A 202 15.64 16.79 22.80
N PRO A 203 16.70 17.57 23.10
CA PRO A 203 17.95 17.06 23.66
C PRO A 203 17.82 16.22 24.95
N GLU A 204 16.83 16.53 25.76
CA GLU A 204 16.48 15.86 27.03
C GLU A 204 15.55 14.66 26.85
N TYR A 205 14.98 14.46 25.67
CA TYR A 205 14.08 13.36 25.39
C TYR A 205 14.83 12.02 25.39
N SER A 206 14.28 11.07 26.15
CA SER A 206 14.66 9.65 26.11
C SER A 206 13.40 8.81 26.28
N GLY A 207 13.19 7.84 25.40
CA GLY A 207 12.03 6.96 25.47
C GLY A 207 12.27 5.63 24.76
N SER A 208 11.27 4.76 24.84
CA SER A 208 11.26 3.49 24.12
C SER A 208 10.28 3.55 22.95
N TRP A 209 10.64 2.93 21.83
CA TRP A 209 9.79 2.84 20.66
C TRP A 209 9.92 1.47 20.02
N GLU A 210 8.80 0.77 19.89
CA GLU A 210 8.75 -0.54 19.24
C GLU A 210 8.43 -0.38 17.75
N HIS A 211 9.21 -1.05 16.91
CA HIS A 211 9.01 -1.09 15.46
C HIS A 211 9.53 -2.40 14.89
N ALA A 212 8.69 -3.11 14.11
CA ALA A 212 9.01 -4.41 13.52
C ALA A 212 9.58 -5.40 14.56
N ASP A 213 8.89 -5.52 15.70
CA ASP A 213 9.25 -6.38 16.84
C ASP A 213 10.61 -6.08 17.49
N VAL A 214 11.18 -4.90 17.20
CA VAL A 214 12.40 -4.39 17.85
C VAL A 214 12.05 -3.23 18.77
N LEU A 215 12.38 -3.37 20.06
CA LEU A 215 12.28 -2.30 21.04
C LEU A 215 13.52 -1.41 20.99
N TYR A 216 13.38 -0.22 20.41
CA TYR A 216 14.44 0.80 20.36
C TYR A 216 14.43 1.70 21.58
N THR A 217 15.62 2.11 22.04
CA THR A 217 15.80 3.26 22.93
C THR A 217 16.11 4.49 22.10
N VAL A 218 15.20 5.46 22.06
CA VAL A 218 15.32 6.69 21.25
C VAL A 218 15.71 7.87 22.13
N ARG A 219 16.72 8.64 21.70
CA ARG A 219 17.23 9.82 22.41
C ARG A 219 17.35 11.03 21.51
N GLY A 220 17.17 12.22 22.08
CA GLY A 220 17.44 13.47 21.39
C GLY A 220 18.91 13.86 21.37
N GLN A 221 19.23 14.77 20.44
CA GLN A 221 20.57 15.31 20.26
C GLN A 221 20.56 16.83 20.51
N LYS A 222 21.60 17.36 21.16
CA LYS A 222 21.74 18.80 21.45
C LYS A 222 21.72 19.69 20.20
N VAL A 223 22.26 19.20 19.08
CA VAL A 223 22.35 19.97 17.84
C VAL A 223 21.08 19.74 17.02
N ASN A 224 20.18 20.71 17.00
CA ASN A 224 18.98 20.67 16.17
C ASN A 224 19.35 20.87 14.69
N ARG A 225 19.37 19.76 13.95
CA ARG A 225 19.51 19.71 12.49
C ARG A 225 18.45 18.77 11.89
N CYS A 226 17.25 18.75 12.47
CA CYS A 226 16.20 17.84 12.06
C CYS A 226 15.88 17.96 10.56
N MET A 227 15.66 19.19 10.08
CA MET A 227 15.39 19.44 8.65
C MET A 227 16.50 18.87 7.75
N MET A 228 17.77 19.07 8.13
CA MET A 228 18.91 18.55 7.37
C MET A 228 18.94 17.02 7.38
N ARG A 229 18.63 16.38 8.52
CA ARG A 229 18.51 14.92 8.65
C ARG A 229 17.43 14.37 7.72
N VAL A 230 16.26 14.99 7.71
CA VAL A 230 15.12 14.61 6.85
C VAL A 230 15.52 14.72 5.38
N VAL A 231 16.08 15.86 4.95
CA VAL A 231 16.48 16.10 3.55
C VAL A 231 17.56 15.12 3.09
N LEU A 232 18.59 14.89 3.91
CA LEU A 232 19.67 13.95 3.58
C LEU A 232 19.13 12.52 3.40
N ARG A 233 18.20 12.12 4.27
CA ARG A 233 17.64 10.78 4.20
C ARG A 233 16.72 10.62 3.01
N TRP A 234 15.88 11.62 2.71
CA TRP A 234 15.04 11.64 1.53
C TRP A 234 15.85 11.50 0.22
N ARG A 235 16.94 12.29 0.09
CA ARG A 235 17.84 12.19 -1.07
C ARG A 235 18.45 10.79 -1.25
N SER A 236 18.77 10.11 -0.16
CA SER A 236 19.30 8.74 -0.19
C SER A 236 18.31 7.73 -0.77
N PHE A 237 17.00 7.95 -0.63
CA PHE A 237 15.97 7.09 -1.23
C PHE A 237 15.76 7.40 -2.73
N SER A 238 15.97 8.65 -3.15
CA SER A 238 15.78 9.06 -4.55
C SER A 238 16.91 8.64 -5.51
N THR A 239 18.11 8.32 -5.01
CA THR A 239 19.29 8.01 -5.86
C THR A 239 19.39 6.54 -6.31
N GLY A 240 18.40 5.70 -5.99
CA GLY A 240 18.49 4.24 -6.05
C GLY A 240 17.89 3.51 -7.26
N LYS A 241 17.86 4.09 -8.47
CA LYS A 241 17.81 3.42 -9.81
C LYS A 241 17.37 4.41 -10.90
N CYS A 242 18.30 4.77 -11.77
CA CYS A 242 18.01 5.33 -13.08
C CYS A 242 18.15 4.18 -14.11
N LEU A 243 17.06 3.88 -14.83
CA LEU A 243 16.94 3.09 -16.07
C LEU A 243 17.54 1.66 -16.16
N LYS A 244 16.67 0.66 -16.34
CA LYS A 244 16.73 -0.27 -17.50
C LYS A 244 15.42 -1.08 -17.66
N LEU A 245 14.82 -0.94 -18.85
CA LEU A 245 13.53 -1.48 -19.29
C LEU A 245 13.47 -3.03 -19.36
N ARG A 246 12.28 -3.59 -19.09
CA ARG A 246 11.63 -4.71 -19.85
C ARG A 246 10.13 -4.83 -19.46
N ARG A 247 9.38 -5.62 -20.24
CA ARG A 247 8.03 -5.37 -20.82
C ARG A 247 6.95 -6.38 -20.35
N LEU A 248 5.66 -6.04 -20.57
CA LEU A 248 4.41 -6.87 -20.62
C LEU A 248 3.66 -7.02 -19.27
N GLN A 249 2.32 -7.10 -19.14
CA GLN A 249 1.14 -7.13 -20.06
C GLN A 249 -0.15 -6.78 -19.25
N THR A 250 -1.23 -6.45 -19.94
CA THR A 250 -2.57 -5.95 -19.50
C THR A 250 -3.55 -7.01 -19.01
N LEU A 251 -4.50 -6.66 -18.12
CA LEU A 251 -5.75 -7.42 -17.89
C LEU A 251 -6.99 -6.51 -17.67
N ASN A 252 -8.15 -7.07 -18.03
CA ASN A 252 -9.44 -6.42 -18.34
C ASN A 252 -10.43 -6.37 -17.16
N SER A 253 -11.44 -5.52 -17.31
CA SER A 253 -12.44 -5.09 -16.32
C SER A 253 -13.69 -5.99 -16.20
N THR A 254 -14.24 -6.06 -14.98
CA THR A 254 -15.68 -6.08 -14.66
C THR A 254 -15.85 -6.05 -13.14
N LEU A 255 -16.58 -5.09 -12.56
CA LEU A 255 -16.84 -5.07 -11.13
C LEU A 255 -18.31 -4.76 -10.84
N SER A 256 -18.96 -5.72 -10.20
CA SER A 256 -20.18 -5.59 -9.43
C SER A 256 -19.91 -6.27 -8.09
N HIS A 257 -20.11 -5.55 -6.99
CA HIS A 257 -19.90 -5.96 -5.59
C HIS A 257 -18.53 -6.62 -5.34
N ILE A 258 -17.53 -5.84 -4.97
CA ILE A 258 -16.23 -6.36 -4.52
C ILE A 258 -16.19 -6.30 -3.02
N ILE A 259 -15.74 -7.38 -2.40
CA ILE A 259 -15.30 -7.33 -1.01
C ILE A 259 -13.78 -7.10 -1.06
N MET A 260 -13.37 -5.89 -0.71
CA MET A 260 -11.97 -5.55 -0.48
C MET A 260 -11.66 -5.77 0.99
N ILE A 261 -10.76 -6.72 1.28
CA ILE A 261 -10.17 -6.86 2.60
C ILE A 261 -8.80 -6.16 2.58
N GLU A 262 -8.74 -4.97 3.19
CA GLU A 262 -7.50 -4.27 3.50
C GLU A 262 -7.13 -4.54 4.97
N LEU A 263 -5.88 -4.96 5.21
CA LEU A 263 -5.33 -5.31 6.54
C LEU A 263 -3.99 -4.62 6.81
#